data_AF-A0A1M5MQK2-F1
#
_entry.id   AF-A0A1M5MQK2-F1
#
_cell.length_a   1.000
_cell.length_b   1.000
_cell.length_c   1.000
_cell.angle_alpha   90.00
_cell.angle_beta   90.00
_cell.angle_gamma   90.00
#
_symmetry.space_group_name_H-M   'P 1'
#
loop_
_entity.id
_entity.type
_entity.pdbx_description
1 polymer ?
#
loop_
_entity_poly.entity_id
_entity_poly.type
_entity_poly.pdbx_seq_one_letter_code
_entity_poly.pdbx_strand_id
1 'polypeptide(L)'
;MRLSFLPALAMATALSGCLQDLYTDSGFTNVTSTGSVTERLGQQGIASVIDADGDGFAYSSGTESGGGLRAVAGFTNPSDIGLRPVTSVGRYTGRYELIEVYDIDLRGGFISGSQDQVSGSIVLNADFSTGTLTGRAGELSVSGRALGSQLTGGVQYRGVSGDLRGVLGDDKAIGAFHGNDADLIYAGGFLTYRD
;
A
#
# COMPACT_ATOMS: atom_id res chain seq x y z
N MET A 1 -63.83 -3.52 16.84
CA MET A 1 -62.60 -4.34 16.81
C MET A 1 -61.84 -3.95 15.55
N ARG A 2 -60.53 -3.72 15.70
CA ARG A 2 -59.58 -3.12 14.73
C ARG A 2 -59.63 -3.78 13.34
N LEU A 3 -59.22 -3.06 12.30
CA LEU A 3 -57.98 -3.39 11.57
C LEU A 3 -57.66 -2.29 10.53
N SER A 4 -56.69 -1.46 10.90
CA SER A 4 -55.98 -0.51 10.04
C SER A 4 -55.04 -1.26 9.09
N PHE A 5 -55.13 -0.96 7.80
CA PHE A 5 -54.16 -1.37 6.78
C PHE A 5 -52.87 -0.53 6.92
N LEU A 6 -51.73 -1.20 7.04
CA LEU A 6 -50.39 -0.63 6.86
C LEU A 6 -49.80 -1.25 5.57
N PRO A 7 -49.21 -0.46 4.66
CA PRO A 7 -48.38 -1.03 3.61
C PRO A 7 -46.99 -1.35 4.19
N ALA A 8 -46.52 -2.57 3.97
CA ALA A 8 -45.15 -2.95 4.25
C ALA A 8 -44.22 -2.24 3.24
N LEU A 9 -43.46 -1.27 3.72
CA LEU A 9 -42.41 -0.61 2.97
C LEU A 9 -41.22 -1.57 2.85
N ALA A 10 -40.85 -1.90 1.61
CA ALA A 10 -39.68 -2.68 1.30
C ALA A 10 -38.40 -1.92 1.70
N MET A 11 -37.56 -2.53 2.53
CA MET A 11 -36.14 -2.18 2.67
C MET A 11 -35.31 -3.32 2.11
N ALA A 12 -34.91 -3.18 0.84
CA ALA A 12 -33.81 -3.93 0.25
C ALA A 12 -32.71 -2.91 -0.04
N THR A 13 -31.81 -2.69 0.92
CA THR A 13 -30.63 -1.84 0.72
C THR A 13 -29.40 -2.45 1.37
N ALA A 14 -28.41 -2.68 0.53
CA ALA A 14 -26.97 -2.75 0.81
C ALA A 14 -26.46 -3.89 1.70
N LEU A 15 -26.24 -5.06 1.10
CA LEU A 15 -25.28 -6.07 1.60
C LEU A 15 -24.17 -6.41 0.60
N SER A 16 -24.17 -5.82 -0.60
CA SER A 16 -23.18 -6.17 -1.63
C SER A 16 -21.76 -5.69 -1.32
N GLY A 17 -21.59 -4.60 -0.56
CA GLY A 17 -20.26 -4.04 -0.26
C GLY A 17 -19.42 -4.88 0.70
N CYS A 18 -20.03 -5.64 1.62
CA CYS A 18 -19.28 -6.50 2.55
C CYS A 18 -18.87 -7.85 1.96
N LEU A 19 -19.43 -8.27 0.81
CA LEU A 19 -19.17 -9.59 0.24
C LEU A 19 -18.05 -9.60 -0.81
N GLN A 20 -17.70 -8.46 -1.40
CA GLN A 20 -16.57 -8.36 -2.35
C GLN A 20 -15.22 -8.23 -1.63
N ASP A 21 -15.19 -7.59 -0.46
CA ASP A 21 -13.99 -7.47 0.38
C ASP A 21 -13.50 -8.83 0.95
N LEU A 22 -14.27 -9.91 0.75
CA LEU A 22 -13.92 -11.27 1.17
C LEU A 22 -12.90 -11.96 0.25
N TYR A 23 -12.69 -11.46 -0.96
CA TYR A 23 -11.82 -12.10 -1.96
C TYR A 23 -10.59 -11.27 -2.33
N THR A 24 -10.45 -10.10 -1.72
CA THR A 24 -9.32 -9.19 -1.88
C THR A 24 -8.67 -9.02 -0.52
N ASP A 25 -7.36 -9.23 -0.46
CA ASP A 25 -6.59 -8.97 0.76
C ASP A 25 -5.30 -8.23 0.44
N SER A 26 -4.77 -7.50 1.42
CA SER A 26 -3.50 -6.83 1.29
C SER A 26 -2.71 -6.85 2.58
N GLY A 27 -1.38 -6.88 2.49
CA GLY A 27 -0.56 -7.05 3.69
C GLY A 27 0.90 -6.64 3.57
N PHE A 28 1.56 -6.61 4.74
CA PHE A 28 3.00 -6.50 4.82
C PHE A 28 3.67 -7.87 4.76
N THR A 29 4.83 -7.93 4.13
CA THR A 29 5.67 -9.12 4.03
C THR A 29 7.14 -8.80 4.27
N ASN A 30 7.95 -9.83 4.49
CA ASN A 30 9.40 -9.66 4.67
C ASN A 30 10.12 -9.65 3.32
N VAL A 31 11.04 -8.70 3.17
CA VAL A 31 11.84 -8.50 1.96
C VAL A 31 13.32 -8.67 2.30
N THR A 32 14.03 -9.46 1.49
CA THR A 32 15.47 -9.65 1.63
C THR A 32 16.24 -8.45 1.07
N SER A 33 17.51 -8.28 1.45
CA SER A 33 18.39 -7.25 0.87
C SER A 33 18.61 -7.39 -0.65
N THR A 34 18.18 -8.50 -1.25
CA THR A 34 18.19 -8.72 -2.71
C THR A 34 16.85 -8.37 -3.37
N GLY A 35 15.89 -7.82 -2.62
CA GLY A 35 14.56 -7.46 -3.13
C GLY A 35 13.63 -8.65 -3.36
N SER A 36 13.87 -9.78 -2.70
CA SER A 36 12.99 -10.95 -2.81
C SER A 36 11.85 -10.86 -1.80
N VAL A 37 10.61 -10.98 -2.28
CA VAL A 37 9.43 -11.17 -1.44
C VAL A 37 9.39 -12.63 -0.96
N THR A 38 9.29 -12.83 0.36
CA THR A 38 9.31 -14.19 0.96
C THR A 38 8.00 -14.95 0.71
N GLU A 39 6.92 -14.21 0.48
CA GLU A 39 5.59 -14.76 0.29
C GLU A 39 5.39 -15.37 -1.10
N ARG A 40 4.74 -16.53 -1.14
CA ARG A 40 4.50 -17.29 -2.38
C ARG A 40 3.04 -17.17 -2.77
N LEU A 41 2.77 -16.38 -3.80
CA LEU A 41 1.44 -16.27 -4.42
C LEU A 41 1.41 -17.06 -5.74
N GLY A 42 0.22 -17.51 -6.13
CA GLY A 42 -0.04 -18.04 -7.47
C GLY A 42 -0.14 -16.91 -8.50
N GLN A 43 0.17 -17.20 -9.78
CA GLN A 43 0.11 -16.25 -10.91
C GLN A 43 0.63 -14.85 -10.56
N GLN A 44 1.92 -14.78 -10.26
CA GLN A 44 2.51 -13.70 -9.49
C GLN A 44 3.07 -12.58 -10.38
N GLY A 45 2.71 -11.33 -10.09
CA GLY A 45 3.55 -10.17 -10.39
C GLY A 45 4.51 -9.94 -9.22
N ILE A 46 5.81 -9.83 -9.49
CA ILE A 46 6.84 -9.46 -8.48
C ILE A 46 7.70 -8.36 -9.07
N ALA A 47 7.97 -7.32 -8.28
CA ALA A 47 8.97 -6.33 -8.59
C ALA A 47 9.61 -5.78 -7.31
N SER A 48 10.79 -5.18 -7.49
CA SER A 48 11.54 -4.57 -6.40
C SER A 48 12.38 -3.41 -6.90
N VAL A 49 12.63 -2.47 -6.00
CA VAL A 49 13.56 -1.35 -6.19
C VAL A 49 14.52 -1.39 -5.03
N ILE A 50 15.78 -1.70 -5.31
CA ILE A 50 16.86 -1.86 -4.33
C ILE A 50 18.06 -1.05 -4.82
N ASP A 51 18.65 -0.24 -3.96
CA ASP A 51 19.87 0.51 -4.27
C ASP A 51 21.14 -0.33 -4.10
N ALA A 52 22.31 0.29 -4.33
CA ALA A 52 23.59 -0.39 -4.25
C ALA A 52 23.94 -0.87 -2.83
N ASP A 53 23.31 -0.29 -1.79
CA ASP A 53 23.53 -0.63 -0.39
C ASP A 53 22.59 -1.76 0.09
N GLY A 54 21.68 -2.22 -0.77
CA GLY A 54 20.66 -3.22 -0.42
C GLY A 54 19.40 -2.61 0.20
N ASP A 55 19.23 -1.30 0.06
CA ASP A 55 18.13 -0.55 0.67
C ASP A 55 17.01 -0.31 -0.33
N GLY A 56 15.77 -0.58 0.08
CA GLY A 56 14.62 -0.36 -0.77
C GLY A 56 13.41 -1.20 -0.41
N PHE A 57 12.62 -1.55 -1.40
CA PHE A 57 11.33 -2.21 -1.21
C PHE A 57 11.05 -3.24 -2.30
N ALA A 58 10.18 -4.19 -1.98
CA ALA A 58 9.67 -5.16 -2.92
C ALA A 58 8.18 -5.40 -2.68
N TYR A 59 7.47 -5.75 -3.74
CA TYR A 59 6.05 -5.94 -3.71
C TYR A 59 5.62 -7.03 -4.69
N SER A 60 4.44 -7.58 -4.43
CA SER A 60 3.87 -8.61 -5.26
C SER A 60 2.35 -8.60 -5.20
N SER A 61 1.72 -9.02 -6.29
CA SER A 61 0.31 -9.40 -6.32
C SER A 61 0.16 -10.79 -6.94
N GLY A 62 -0.92 -11.47 -6.58
CA GLY A 62 -1.27 -12.76 -7.17
C GLY A 62 -2.48 -13.37 -6.49
N THR A 63 -2.69 -14.66 -6.72
CA THR A 63 -3.78 -15.43 -6.13
C THR A 63 -3.32 -16.23 -4.92
N GLU A 64 -4.10 -16.26 -3.86
CA GLU A 64 -3.90 -17.15 -2.72
C GLU A 64 -4.36 -18.59 -3.04
N SER A 65 -3.94 -19.56 -2.23
CA SER A 65 -4.36 -20.96 -2.35
C SER A 65 -5.87 -21.18 -2.17
N GLY A 66 -6.59 -20.21 -1.60
CA GLY A 66 -8.06 -20.19 -1.48
C GLY A 66 -8.80 -19.53 -2.65
N GLY A 67 -8.09 -19.00 -3.65
CA GLY A 67 -8.67 -18.35 -4.83
C GLY A 67 -8.94 -16.86 -4.69
N GLY A 68 -8.58 -16.22 -3.57
CA GLY A 68 -8.62 -14.76 -3.43
C GLY A 68 -7.43 -14.08 -4.09
N LEU A 69 -7.56 -12.79 -4.41
CA LEU A 69 -6.47 -11.93 -4.83
C LEU A 69 -5.78 -11.32 -3.61
N ARG A 70 -4.45 -11.32 -3.61
CA ARG A 70 -3.64 -10.74 -2.53
C ARG A 70 -2.56 -9.84 -3.10
N ALA A 71 -2.35 -8.69 -2.48
CA ALA A 71 -1.22 -7.80 -2.76
C ALA A 71 -0.39 -7.58 -1.49
N VAL A 72 0.92 -7.79 -1.56
CA VAL A 72 1.82 -7.65 -0.42
C VAL A 72 3.03 -6.80 -0.74
N ALA A 73 3.48 -6.01 0.24
CA ALA A 73 4.67 -5.19 0.13
C ALA A 73 5.55 -5.30 1.38
N GLY A 74 6.84 -5.08 1.21
CA GLY A 74 7.77 -4.94 2.31
C GLY A 74 8.97 -4.10 1.90
N PHE A 75 9.78 -3.74 2.89
CA PHE A 75 10.98 -2.96 2.72
C PHE A 75 12.15 -3.69 3.39
N THR A 76 13.36 -3.45 2.90
CA THR A 76 14.57 -3.97 3.52
C THR A 76 14.84 -3.23 4.83
N ASN A 77 15.64 -3.82 5.73
CA ASN A 77 16.00 -3.16 6.97
C ASN A 77 17.36 -2.45 6.77
N PRO A 78 17.39 -1.14 6.46
CA PRO A 78 18.62 -0.46 6.14
C PRO A 78 19.55 -0.39 7.34
N SER A 79 20.84 -0.54 7.08
CA SER A 79 21.88 -0.47 8.12
C SER A 79 22.21 0.97 8.51
N ASP A 80 21.99 1.92 7.60
CA ASP A 80 22.15 3.36 7.84
C ASP A 80 21.10 4.16 7.04
N ILE A 81 20.47 5.11 7.71
CA ILE A 81 19.49 6.03 7.12
C ILE A 81 19.81 7.50 7.47
N GLY A 82 20.96 7.75 8.11
CA GLY A 82 21.32 9.03 8.68
C GLY A 82 20.59 9.32 10.00
N LEU A 83 21.26 10.05 10.90
CA LEU A 83 20.68 10.43 12.19
C LEU A 83 19.59 11.49 12.02
N ARG A 84 18.36 11.13 12.37
CA ARG A 84 17.18 12.01 12.30
C ARG A 84 17.46 13.39 12.95
N PRO A 85 17.44 14.50 12.20
CA PRO A 85 17.64 15.82 12.77
C PRO A 85 16.45 16.18 13.66
N VAL A 86 16.71 16.77 14.83
CA VAL A 86 15.65 16.95 15.85
C VAL A 86 14.66 18.07 15.48
N THR A 87 15.05 19.05 14.65
CA THR A 87 14.26 20.29 14.45
C THR A 87 14.19 20.79 13.00
N SER A 88 14.55 19.95 12.02
CA SER A 88 14.55 20.38 10.61
C SER A 88 13.28 19.96 9.86
N VAL A 89 13.01 20.64 8.74
CA VAL A 89 12.17 20.12 7.66
C VAL A 89 13.11 19.53 6.61
N GLY A 90 12.78 18.37 6.07
CA GLY A 90 13.52 17.69 5.01
C GLY A 90 12.65 17.47 3.79
N ARG A 91 13.19 17.73 2.60
CA ARG A 91 12.56 17.38 1.33
C ARG A 91 13.27 16.17 0.76
N TYR A 92 12.50 15.16 0.38
CA TYR A 92 12.99 13.90 -0.16
C TYR A 92 12.43 13.69 -1.56
N THR A 93 13.30 13.41 -2.53
CA THR A 93 12.91 13.11 -3.90
C THR A 93 13.34 11.69 -4.24
N GLY A 94 12.49 10.97 -4.96
CA GLY A 94 12.85 9.63 -5.44
C GLY A 94 11.78 9.01 -6.29
N ARG A 95 11.74 7.68 -6.29
CA ARG A 95 10.81 6.89 -7.11
C ARG A 95 9.84 6.13 -6.21
N TYR A 96 8.60 6.03 -6.67
CA TYR A 96 7.66 5.04 -6.18
C TYR A 96 7.35 4.03 -7.29
N GLU A 97 7.08 2.80 -6.89
CA GLU A 97 6.54 1.76 -7.77
C GLU A 97 5.48 0.96 -7.03
N LEU A 98 4.45 0.52 -7.74
CA LEU A 98 3.41 -0.35 -7.23
C LEU A 98 2.88 -1.28 -8.32
N ILE A 99 2.26 -2.36 -7.86
CA ILE A 99 1.38 -3.20 -8.67
C ILE A 99 -0.06 -2.93 -8.24
N GLU A 100 -0.96 -2.85 -9.21
CA GLU A 100 -2.39 -2.82 -8.97
C GLU A 100 -3.09 -3.95 -9.71
N VAL A 101 -4.15 -4.48 -9.11
CA VAL A 101 -5.14 -5.32 -9.78
C VAL A 101 -6.50 -4.62 -9.66
N TYR A 102 -7.11 -4.30 -10.78
CA TYR A 102 -8.35 -3.52 -10.86
C TYR A 102 -9.39 -4.19 -11.77
N ASP A 103 -10.58 -3.60 -11.85
CA ASP A 103 -11.74 -4.19 -12.53
C ASP A 103 -12.02 -5.61 -12.02
N ILE A 104 -11.94 -5.78 -10.69
CA ILE A 104 -12.10 -7.07 -10.04
C ILE A 104 -13.56 -7.52 -10.16
N ASP A 105 -13.78 -8.66 -10.79
CA ASP A 105 -15.10 -9.25 -10.99
C ASP A 105 -15.13 -10.69 -10.48
N LEU A 106 -16.25 -11.04 -9.85
CA LEU A 106 -16.52 -12.37 -9.31
C LEU A 106 -17.71 -12.98 -10.04
N ARG A 107 -17.44 -13.89 -10.98
CA ARG A 107 -18.48 -14.60 -11.75
C ARG A 107 -18.32 -16.09 -11.70
N GLY A 108 -19.39 -16.79 -11.31
CA GLY A 108 -19.42 -18.26 -11.30
C GLY A 108 -18.39 -18.91 -10.37
N GLY A 109 -17.93 -18.20 -9.34
CA GLY A 109 -16.90 -18.67 -8.40
C GLY A 109 -15.45 -18.44 -8.88
N PHE A 110 -15.26 -17.73 -9.99
CA PHE A 110 -13.94 -17.33 -10.48
C PHE A 110 -13.74 -15.83 -10.26
N ILE A 111 -12.59 -15.48 -9.68
CA ILE A 111 -12.13 -14.10 -9.59
C ILE A 111 -11.29 -13.77 -10.84
N SER A 112 -11.51 -12.58 -11.38
CA SER A 112 -10.72 -12.01 -12.47
C SER A 112 -10.44 -10.55 -12.20
N GLY A 113 -9.33 -10.04 -12.74
CA GLY A 113 -8.97 -8.63 -12.69
C GLY A 113 -7.85 -8.35 -13.69
N SER A 114 -7.66 -7.07 -14.01
CA SER A 114 -6.56 -6.59 -14.85
C SER A 114 -5.41 -6.16 -13.95
N GLN A 115 -4.18 -6.57 -14.28
CA GLN A 115 -3.00 -6.24 -13.49
C GLN A 115 -2.10 -5.27 -14.25
N ASP A 116 -1.71 -4.18 -13.60
CA ASP A 116 -0.78 -3.18 -14.14
C ASP A 116 0.32 -2.83 -13.12
N GLN A 117 1.48 -2.42 -13.65
CA GLN A 117 2.58 -1.87 -12.85
C GLN A 117 2.66 -0.36 -13.08
N VAL A 118 2.63 0.40 -12.00
CA VAL A 118 2.69 1.87 -12.01
C VAL A 118 3.97 2.33 -11.35
N SER A 119 4.65 3.30 -11.97
CA SER A 119 5.85 3.92 -11.40
C SER A 119 5.92 5.40 -11.72
N GLY A 120 6.59 6.15 -10.87
CA GLY A 120 6.81 7.59 -11.08
C GLY A 120 7.73 8.20 -10.05
N SER A 121 8.01 9.48 -10.22
CA SER A 121 8.75 10.26 -9.22
C SER A 121 7.80 10.75 -8.12
N ILE A 122 8.29 10.76 -6.88
CA ILE A 122 7.56 11.28 -5.72
C ILE A 122 8.44 12.25 -4.93
N VAL A 123 7.79 13.27 -4.38
CA VAL A 123 8.38 14.22 -3.44
C VAL A 123 7.69 14.06 -2.09
N LEU A 124 8.46 13.79 -1.05
CA LEU A 124 8.01 13.67 0.33
C LEU A 124 8.61 14.80 1.16
N ASN A 125 7.81 15.37 2.04
CA ASN A 125 8.21 16.42 2.97
C ASN A 125 8.12 15.86 4.39
N ALA A 126 9.27 15.79 5.06
CA ALA A 126 9.39 15.41 6.45
C ALA A 126 9.42 16.66 7.31
N ASP A 127 8.59 16.71 8.34
CA ASP A 127 8.76 17.63 9.45
C ASP A 127 9.19 16.82 10.67
N PHE A 128 10.48 16.95 11.02
CA PHE A 128 11.06 16.18 12.10
C PHE A 128 10.59 16.64 13.49
N SER A 129 10.12 17.89 13.59
CA SER A 129 9.62 18.48 14.83
C SER A 129 8.25 17.91 15.21
N THR A 130 7.37 17.71 14.22
CA THR A 130 6.05 17.09 14.41
C THR A 130 6.06 15.58 14.18
N GLY A 131 7.16 15.06 13.62
CA GLY A 131 7.29 13.66 13.26
C GLY A 131 6.34 13.25 12.14
N THR A 132 6.12 14.13 11.16
CA THR A 132 5.23 13.85 10.03
C THR A 132 6.00 13.70 8.74
N LEU A 133 5.49 12.86 7.84
CA LEU A 133 5.96 12.70 6.46
C LEU A 133 4.75 12.76 5.54
N THR A 134 4.76 13.67 4.57
CA THR A 134 3.64 13.83 3.64
C THR A 134 4.11 13.99 2.21
N GLY A 135 3.34 13.50 1.25
CA GLY A 135 3.67 13.68 -0.15
C GLY A 135 2.58 13.18 -1.08
N ARG A 136 2.70 13.52 -2.37
CA ARG A 136 1.76 13.14 -3.42
C ARG A 136 2.48 12.92 -4.75
N ALA A 137 2.01 11.96 -5.53
CA ALA A 137 2.44 11.71 -6.90
C ALA A 137 1.28 11.08 -7.69
N GLY A 138 0.74 11.81 -8.67
CA GLY A 138 -0.46 11.38 -9.40
C GLY A 138 -1.62 11.07 -8.45
N GLU A 139 -2.16 9.85 -8.54
CA GLU A 139 -3.26 9.34 -7.71
C GLU A 139 -2.80 8.82 -6.34
N LEU A 140 -1.49 8.80 -6.06
CA LEU A 140 -0.93 8.37 -4.77
C LEU A 140 -0.76 9.57 -3.83
N SER A 141 -1.27 9.44 -2.61
CA SER A 141 -0.97 10.33 -1.49
C SER A 141 -0.43 9.55 -0.30
N VAL A 142 0.53 10.14 0.40
CA VAL A 142 1.27 9.54 1.52
C VAL A 142 1.11 10.42 2.74
N SER A 143 0.76 9.80 3.87
CA SER A 143 0.67 10.46 5.18
C SER A 143 1.21 9.53 6.27
N GLY A 144 2.42 9.81 6.73
CA GLY A 144 3.12 9.03 7.74
C GLY A 144 3.46 9.82 9.00
N ARG A 145 3.72 9.07 10.06
CA ARG A 145 4.28 9.52 11.33
C ARG A 145 5.54 8.73 11.65
N ALA A 146 6.58 9.44 12.06
CA ALA A 146 7.86 8.87 12.45
C ALA A 146 8.01 8.85 13.97
N LEU A 147 8.30 7.67 14.53
CA LEU A 147 8.75 7.49 15.91
C LEU A 147 10.17 6.93 15.90
N GLY A 148 11.14 7.75 16.26
CA GLY A 148 12.54 7.44 15.97
C GLY A 148 12.74 7.34 14.45
N SER A 149 13.35 6.25 13.99
CA SER A 149 13.50 5.94 12.56
C SER A 149 12.28 5.27 11.94
N GLN A 150 11.36 4.73 12.74
CA GLN A 150 10.24 3.94 12.25
C GLN A 150 9.15 4.85 11.71
N LEU A 151 8.73 4.59 10.48
CA LEU A 151 7.63 5.28 9.82
C LEU A 151 6.40 4.37 9.80
N THR A 152 5.27 4.90 10.26
CA THR A 152 3.95 4.25 10.14
C THR A 152 2.92 5.25 9.66
N GLY A 153 1.86 4.82 9.00
CA GLY A 153 0.79 5.73 8.59
C GLY A 153 -0.10 5.09 7.54
N GLY A 154 -0.59 5.92 6.62
CA GLY A 154 -1.41 5.46 5.52
C GLY A 154 -1.04 6.08 4.19
N VAL A 155 -1.56 5.45 3.15
CA VAL A 155 -1.60 5.97 1.80
C VAL A 155 -3.03 6.00 1.29
N GLN A 156 -3.26 6.77 0.24
CA GLN A 156 -4.47 6.65 -0.56
C GLN A 156 -4.05 6.59 -2.02
N TYR A 157 -4.53 5.57 -2.74
CA TYR A 157 -4.28 5.38 -4.16
C TYR A 157 -5.60 5.19 -4.88
N ARG A 158 -5.90 6.04 -5.89
CA ARG A 158 -7.17 6.02 -6.64
C ARG A 158 -8.42 6.02 -5.74
N GLY A 159 -8.34 6.70 -4.59
CA GLY A 159 -9.42 6.76 -3.58
C GLY A 159 -9.44 5.61 -2.57
N VAL A 160 -8.65 4.56 -2.78
CA VAL A 160 -8.58 3.39 -1.87
C VAL A 160 -7.53 3.62 -0.80
N SER A 161 -7.94 3.50 0.46
CA SER A 161 -7.05 3.68 1.61
C SER A 161 -6.14 2.47 1.79
N GLY A 162 -4.94 2.71 2.27
CA GLY A 162 -3.95 1.67 2.52
C GLY A 162 -3.06 2.01 3.71
N ASP A 163 -2.36 1.00 4.20
CA ASP A 163 -1.41 1.11 5.29
C ASP A 163 0.00 1.39 4.76
N LEU A 164 0.79 2.12 5.56
CA LEU A 164 2.19 2.44 5.28
C LEU A 164 3.07 1.99 6.45
N ARG A 165 4.17 1.31 6.12
CA ARG A 165 5.29 1.06 7.04
C ARG A 165 6.61 1.36 6.35
N GLY A 166 7.59 1.77 7.12
CA GLY A 166 8.90 2.06 6.57
C GLY A 166 9.87 2.63 7.58
N VAL A 167 10.83 3.35 7.06
CA VAL A 167 11.82 4.09 7.83
C VAL A 167 12.04 5.49 7.25
N LEU A 168 12.32 6.42 8.14
CA LEU A 168 12.66 7.81 7.82
C LEU A 168 13.90 8.19 8.63
N GLY A 169 15.00 8.46 7.93
CA GLY A 169 16.20 9.03 8.51
C GLY A 169 16.53 10.38 7.89
N ASP A 170 17.75 10.87 8.13
CA ASP A 170 18.21 12.14 7.56
C ASP A 170 18.43 12.04 6.05
N ASP A 171 19.07 10.96 5.60
CA ASP A 171 19.56 10.85 4.23
C ASP A 171 18.51 10.29 3.28
N LYS A 172 17.64 9.40 3.79
CA LYS A 172 16.64 8.72 2.99
C LYS A 172 15.37 8.35 3.75
N ALA A 173 14.31 8.14 2.97
CA ALA A 173 13.07 7.55 3.41
C ALA A 173 12.70 6.37 2.51
N ILE A 174 12.36 5.26 3.15
CA ILE A 174 11.96 4.01 2.50
C ILE A 174 10.60 3.63 3.06
N GLY A 175 9.66 3.31 2.19
CA GLY A 175 8.33 2.89 2.60
C GLY A 175 7.81 1.75 1.74
N ALA A 176 7.07 0.85 2.38
CA ALA A 176 6.22 -0.13 1.73
C ALA A 176 4.78 0.17 2.12
N PHE A 177 3.86 0.03 1.18
CA PHE A 177 2.44 0.26 1.41
C PHE A 177 1.60 -0.75 0.66
N HIS A 178 0.39 -0.97 1.16
CA HIS A 178 -0.60 -1.83 0.53
C HIS A 178 -2.00 -1.35 0.90
N GLY A 179 -2.97 -1.67 0.05
CA GLY A 179 -4.37 -1.39 0.33
C GLY A 179 -5.26 -2.18 -0.61
N ASN A 180 -6.51 -2.33 -0.22
CA ASN A 180 -7.51 -2.99 -1.04
C ASN A 180 -8.91 -2.49 -0.71
N ASP A 181 -9.79 -2.70 -1.67
CA ASP A 181 -11.23 -2.78 -1.50
C ASP A 181 -11.79 -3.84 -2.48
N ALA A 182 -13.10 -3.81 -2.69
CA ALA A 182 -13.82 -4.70 -3.59
C ALA A 182 -13.38 -4.67 -5.06
N ASP A 183 -12.87 -3.53 -5.55
CA ASP A 183 -12.66 -3.25 -6.96
C ASP A 183 -11.17 -3.06 -7.32
N LEU A 184 -10.32 -2.83 -6.31
CA LEU A 184 -8.89 -2.57 -6.46
C LEU A 184 -8.09 -3.20 -5.31
N ILE A 185 -7.01 -3.91 -5.64
CA ILE A 185 -5.92 -4.22 -4.69
C ILE A 185 -4.62 -3.61 -5.19
N TYR A 186 -3.77 -3.15 -4.28
CA TYR A 186 -2.45 -2.64 -4.64
C TYR A 186 -1.41 -2.90 -3.55
N ALA A 187 -0.17 -3.00 -3.99
CA ALA A 187 1.01 -3.07 -3.12
C ALA A 187 2.19 -2.41 -3.82
N GLY A 188 3.00 -1.69 -3.05
CA GLY A 188 4.13 -0.96 -3.59
C GLY A 188 5.01 -0.36 -2.51
N GLY A 189 5.83 0.59 -2.95
CA GLY A 189 6.70 1.32 -2.03
C GLY A 189 7.35 2.52 -2.69
N PHE A 190 8.19 3.18 -1.91
CA PHE A 190 9.03 4.28 -2.35
C PHE A 190 10.42 4.18 -1.75
N LEU A 191 11.39 4.69 -2.52
CA LEU A 191 12.75 4.94 -2.08
C LEU A 191 13.10 6.37 -2.49
N THR A 192 13.41 7.19 -1.48
CA THR A 192 13.64 8.63 -1.67
C THR A 192 14.85 9.09 -0.89
N TYR A 193 15.56 10.07 -1.43
CA TYR A 193 16.77 10.65 -0.85
C TYR A 193 16.53 12.11 -0.56
N ARG A 194 17.17 12.61 0.49
CA ARG A 194 17.11 14.03 0.85
C ARG A 194 17.76 14.88 -0.23
N ASP A 195 17.11 16.00 -0.57
CA ASP A 195 17.66 17.01 -1.48
C ASP A 195 18.70 17.93 -0.80
#